data_AF-A0A2D9FR20-F1
#
_entry.id   AF-A0A2D9FR20-F1
#
_cell.length_a   1.000
_cell.length_b   1.000
_cell.length_c   1.000
_cell.angle_alpha   90.00
_cell.angle_beta   90.00
_cell.angle_gamma   90.00
#
_symmetry.space_group_name_H-M   'P 1'
#
loop_
_entity.id
_entity.type
_entity.pdbx_description
1 polymer ?
#
loop_
_entity_poly.entity_id
_entity_poly.type
_entity_poly.pdbx_seq_one_letter_code
_entity_poly.pdbx_strand_id
1 'polypeptide(L)'
;MREIGIRSGLILIIIVGYFVLLRPARGLINEAVYQPVAEYVVQAQPGFSFAGDAKTVSNHLLIEEDIGIEEIYFTVSFGLHFLLACIGLIMIKAERKYYGYLILIQLATGLLSIVFLAFTNLISLQFISLTDFTIRYLNPLCSLGLVPLAFTLQKRTVNEQRS
;
A
#
# COMPACT_ATOMS: atom_id res chain seq x y z
N MET A 1 22.76 -16.33 -19.30
CA MET A 1 23.33 -15.08 -18.75
C MET A 1 22.62 -13.82 -19.26
N ARG A 2 22.44 -13.62 -20.58
CA ARG A 2 21.80 -12.41 -21.14
C ARG A 2 20.40 -12.10 -20.59
N GLU A 3 19.53 -13.11 -20.43
CA GLU A 3 18.19 -12.90 -19.85
C GLU A 3 18.20 -12.44 -18.40
N ILE A 4 19.14 -12.94 -17.59
CA ILE A 4 19.24 -12.58 -16.18
C ILE A 4 19.70 -11.13 -16.07
N GLY A 5 20.67 -10.71 -16.89
CA GLY A 5 21.12 -9.32 -16.95
C GLY A 5 20.01 -8.33 -17.32
N ILE A 6 19.14 -8.67 -18.28
CA ILE A 6 18.00 -7.83 -18.66
C ILE A 6 17.02 -7.67 -17.48
N ARG A 7 16.73 -8.76 -16.74
CA ARG A 7 15.82 -8.71 -15.59
C ARG A 7 16.42 -7.90 -14.44
N SER A 8 17.68 -8.11 -14.11
CA SER A 8 18.38 -7.33 -13.09
C SER A 8 18.40 -5.84 -13.44
N GLY A 9 18.64 -5.49 -14.71
CA GLY A 9 18.55 -4.11 -15.19
C GLY A 9 17.15 -3.51 -15.03
N LEU A 10 16.11 -4.26 -15.38
CA LEU A 10 14.72 -3.80 -15.23
C LEU A 10 14.31 -3.64 -13.76
N ILE A 11 14.74 -4.55 -12.88
CA ILE A 11 14.54 -4.42 -11.43
C ILE A 11 15.23 -3.16 -10.91
N LEU A 12 16.48 -2.90 -11.33
CA LEU A 12 17.20 -1.68 -10.94
C LEU A 12 16.46 -0.41 -11.39
N ILE A 13 15.99 -0.37 -12.65
CA ILE A 13 15.21 0.75 -13.17
C ILE A 13 13.96 0.99 -12.33
N ILE A 14 13.24 -0.06 -11.94
CA ILE A 14 12.03 0.08 -11.13
C ILE A 14 12.34 0.53 -9.70
N ILE A 15 13.41 0.02 -9.09
CA ILE A 15 13.85 0.48 -7.77
C ILE A 15 14.21 1.98 -7.83
N VAL A 16 15.01 2.39 -8.81
CA VAL A 16 15.39 3.80 -8.99
C VAL A 16 14.15 4.67 -9.25
N GLY A 17 13.28 4.25 -10.18
CA GLY A 17 12.04 4.95 -10.49
C GLY A 17 11.11 5.06 -9.29
N TYR A 18 11.06 4.03 -8.44
CA TYR A 18 10.31 4.07 -7.19
C TYR A 18 10.82 5.16 -6.25
N PHE A 19 12.13 5.22 -6.01
CA PHE A 19 12.70 6.20 -5.07
C PHE A 19 12.72 7.64 -5.61
N VAL A 20 12.91 7.80 -6.92
CA VAL A 20 13.03 9.12 -7.56
C VAL A 20 11.67 9.72 -7.96
N LEU A 21 10.71 8.90 -8.38
CA LEU A 21 9.41 9.38 -8.87
C LEU A 21 8.27 9.03 -7.92
N LEU A 22 8.12 7.74 -7.60
CA LEU A 22 6.93 7.28 -6.87
C LEU A 22 6.93 7.73 -5.41
N ARG A 23 8.08 7.69 -4.74
CA ARG A 23 8.20 8.09 -3.33
C ARG A 23 7.91 9.60 -3.14
N PRO A 24 8.47 10.54 -3.93
CA PRO A 24 8.08 11.94 -3.87
C PRO A 24 6.61 12.16 -4.20
N ALA A 25 6.07 11.49 -5.23
CA ALA A 25 4.65 11.57 -5.57
C ALA A 25 3.75 11.12 -4.41
N ARG A 26 4.15 10.07 -3.67
CA ARG A 26 3.44 9.64 -2.45
C ARG A 26 3.48 10.69 -1.34
N GLY A 27 4.56 11.44 -1.21
CA GLY A 27 4.63 12.58 -0.29
C GLY A 27 3.62 13.67 -0.66
N LEU A 28 3.51 14.01 -1.94
CA LEU A 28 2.51 14.97 -2.43
C LEU A 28 1.07 14.49 -2.18
N ILE A 29 0.82 13.19 -2.37
CA ILE A 29 -0.50 12.58 -2.05
C ILE A 29 -0.76 12.62 -0.55
N ASN A 30 0.27 12.43 0.29
CA ASN A 30 0.16 12.52 1.73
C ASN A 30 -0.35 13.90 2.14
N GLU A 31 0.37 14.94 1.70
CA GLU A 31 0.09 16.35 1.97
C GLU A 31 -1.27 16.78 1.43
N ALA A 32 -1.64 16.34 0.23
CA ALA A 32 -2.88 16.78 -0.42
C ALA A 32 -4.14 16.03 0.04
N VAL A 33 -4.01 14.79 0.52
CA VAL A 33 -5.17 13.91 0.77
C VAL A 33 -5.17 13.31 2.18
N TYR A 34 -4.11 12.59 2.56
CA TYR A 34 -4.12 11.83 3.81
C TYR A 34 -4.02 12.72 5.05
N GLN A 35 -3.16 13.74 5.01
CA GLN A 35 -3.00 14.68 6.12
C GLN A 35 -4.27 15.50 6.38
N PRO A 36 -4.91 16.14 5.38
CA PRO A 36 -6.17 16.85 5.61
C PRO A 36 -7.28 15.97 6.19
N VAL A 37 -7.37 14.71 5.75
CA VAL A 37 -8.35 13.76 6.29
C VAL A 37 -8.02 13.41 7.75
N ALA A 38 -6.74 13.20 8.07
CA ALA A 38 -6.32 12.92 9.45
C ALA A 38 -6.54 14.11 10.38
N GLU A 39 -6.21 15.33 9.94
CA GLU A 39 -6.45 16.56 10.71
C GLU A 39 -7.95 16.77 10.96
N TYR A 40 -8.81 16.50 9.98
CA TYR A 40 -10.26 16.52 10.14
C TYR A 40 -10.75 15.51 11.19
N VAL A 41 -10.15 14.30 11.24
CA VAL A 41 -10.46 13.30 12.27
C VAL A 41 -10.04 13.78 13.66
N VAL A 42 -8.83 14.30 13.79
CA VAL A 42 -8.30 14.80 15.07
C VAL A 42 -9.11 15.98 15.61
N GLN A 43 -9.50 16.93 14.75
CA GLN A 43 -10.30 18.08 15.17
C GLN A 43 -11.68 17.71 15.71
N ALA A 44 -12.24 16.58 15.26
CA ALA A 44 -13.57 16.13 15.66
C ALA A 44 -13.57 15.20 16.90
N GLN A 45 -12.41 14.67 17.30
CA GLN A 45 -12.30 13.69 18.39
C GLN A 45 -11.38 14.20 19.51
N PRO A 46 -11.92 14.52 20.70
CA PRO A 46 -11.10 14.84 21.86
C PRO A 46 -10.23 13.64 22.27
N GLY A 47 -8.95 13.85 22.58
CA GLY A 47 -8.00 12.78 22.94
C GLY A 47 -7.20 12.21 21.76
N PHE A 48 -7.47 12.69 20.54
CA PHE A 48 -6.68 12.33 19.37
C PHE A 48 -5.61 13.39 19.13
N SER A 49 -4.42 12.98 18.72
CA SER A 49 -3.41 13.90 18.20
C SER A 49 -2.74 13.34 16.95
N PHE A 50 -2.39 14.23 16.03
CA PHE A 50 -1.69 13.87 14.79
C PHE A 50 -0.19 14.02 15.00
N ALA A 51 0.54 12.92 14.82
CA ALA A 51 1.99 12.89 14.77
C ALA A 51 2.40 12.46 13.36
N GLY A 52 2.47 13.42 12.44
CA GLY A 52 2.91 13.19 11.06
C GLY A 52 3.63 14.40 10.50
N ASP A 53 4.50 14.17 9.53
CA ASP A 53 5.15 15.22 8.73
C ASP A 53 4.57 15.15 7.31
N ALA A 54 4.15 16.28 6.76
CA ALA A 54 3.62 16.37 5.40
C ALA A 54 4.55 15.71 4.36
N LYS A 55 5.86 15.72 4.61
CA LYS A 55 6.88 15.18 3.71
C LYS A 55 7.16 13.69 3.91
N THR A 56 6.58 13.04 4.92
CA THR A 56 6.71 11.59 5.10
C THR A 56 5.66 10.83 4.28
N VAL A 57 5.91 9.54 4.09
CA VAL A 57 4.97 8.62 3.41
C VAL A 57 4.16 7.78 4.40
N SER A 58 4.36 8.05 5.69
CA SER A 58 3.78 7.40 6.85
C SER A 58 3.42 8.49 7.85
N ASN A 59 2.20 8.42 8.38
CA ASN A 59 1.74 9.28 9.47
C ASN A 59 1.20 8.41 10.59
N HIS A 60 1.08 9.02 11.77
CA HIS A 60 0.61 8.36 12.98
C HIS A 60 -0.50 9.20 13.63
N LEU A 61 -1.58 8.52 14.03
CA LEU A 61 -2.56 9.07 14.96
C LEU A 61 -2.25 8.50 16.34
N LEU A 62 -2.13 9.37 17.32
CA LEU A 62 -2.01 9.01 18.72
C LEU A 62 -3.40 9.14 19.35
N ILE A 63 -3.89 8.07 19.94
CA ILE A 63 -5.17 7.99 20.63
C ILE A 63 -4.87 7.83 22.11
N GLU A 64 -5.25 8.82 22.91
CA GLU A 64 -5.12 8.75 24.36
C GLU A 64 -6.32 7.99 24.94
N GLU A 65 -6.09 6.76 25.41
CA GLU A 65 -7.06 5.96 26.15
C GLU A 65 -6.71 5.96 27.66
N ASP A 66 -7.70 5.66 28.51
CA ASP A 66 -7.55 5.62 30.00
C ASP A 66 -6.40 4.70 30.49
N ILE A 67 -5.89 3.82 29.63
CA ILE A 67 -4.88 2.80 29.95
C ILE A 67 -3.56 2.96 29.17
N GLY A 68 -3.47 3.95 28.26
CA GLY A 68 -2.26 4.18 27.45
C GLY A 68 -2.51 4.95 26.15
N ILE A 69 -1.44 5.13 25.36
CA ILE A 69 -1.51 5.77 24.04
C ILE A 69 -1.51 4.68 22.96
N GLU A 70 -2.58 4.56 22.19
CA GLU A 70 -2.62 3.70 21.00
C GLU A 70 -2.13 4.48 19.78
N GLU A 71 -1.19 3.90 19.03
CA GLU A 71 -0.64 4.51 17.82
C GLU A 71 -1.15 3.80 16.56
N ILE A 72 -1.87 4.54 15.72
CA ILE A 72 -2.38 4.02 14.47
C ILE A 72 -1.62 4.59 13.29
N TYR A 73 -1.09 3.68 12.46
CA TYR A 73 -0.17 4.01 11.38
C TYR A 73 -0.92 3.94 10.08
N PHE A 74 -0.91 5.05 9.35
CA PHE A 74 -1.43 5.07 7.99
C PHE A 74 -0.33 5.48 7.03
N THR A 75 -0.19 4.69 5.98
CA THR A 75 0.79 4.90 4.93
C THR A 75 0.09 5.10 3.62
N VAL A 76 0.62 6.02 2.82
CA VAL A 76 0.12 6.24 1.46
C VAL A 76 0.32 4.97 0.65
N SER A 77 -0.66 4.58 -0.17
CA SER A 77 -0.56 3.46 -1.10
C SER A 77 0.69 3.53 -2.00
N PHE A 78 0.99 2.43 -2.68
CA PHE A 78 2.21 2.24 -3.48
C PHE A 78 3.49 2.21 -2.63
N GLY A 79 3.42 1.58 -1.46
CA GLY A 79 4.54 1.42 -0.53
C GLY A 79 5.53 0.32 -0.92
N LEU A 80 6.33 -0.12 0.05
CA LEU A 80 7.34 -1.16 -0.15
C LEU A 80 6.72 -2.48 -0.66
N HIS A 81 5.54 -2.85 -0.19
CA HIS A 81 4.84 -4.07 -0.62
C HIS A 81 4.53 -4.06 -2.12
N PHE A 82 4.18 -2.90 -2.68
CA PHE A 82 4.00 -2.73 -4.12
C PHE A 82 5.32 -2.96 -4.86
N LEU A 83 6.41 -2.36 -4.40
CA LEU A 83 7.74 -2.52 -5.01
C LEU A 83 8.18 -3.99 -4.98
N LEU A 84 8.06 -4.66 -3.83
CA LEU A 84 8.42 -6.06 -3.67
C LEU A 84 7.57 -6.98 -4.55
N ALA A 85 6.26 -6.75 -4.60
CA ALA A 85 5.37 -7.50 -5.48
C ALA A 85 5.75 -7.31 -6.95
N CYS A 86 6.04 -6.07 -7.38
CA CYS A 86 6.47 -5.77 -8.74
C CYS A 86 7.76 -6.52 -9.09
N ILE A 87 8.77 -6.48 -8.22
CA ILE A 87 10.02 -7.25 -8.35
C ILE A 87 9.73 -8.75 -8.48
N GLY A 88 8.85 -9.28 -7.62
CA GLY A 88 8.41 -10.68 -7.67
C GLY A 88 7.80 -11.06 -9.02
N LEU A 89 6.88 -10.23 -9.55
CA LEU A 89 6.25 -10.43 -10.85
C LEU A 89 7.26 -10.42 -12.01
N ILE A 90 8.28 -9.56 -11.94
CA ILE A 90 9.36 -9.51 -12.95
C ILE A 90 10.21 -10.78 -12.91
N MET A 91 10.56 -11.23 -11.71
CA MET A 91 11.36 -12.43 -11.50
C MET A 91 10.71 -13.66 -12.12
N ILE A 92 9.40 -13.81 -11.97
CA ILE A 92 8.62 -14.94 -12.50
C ILE A 92 8.18 -14.75 -13.96
N LYS A 93 8.51 -13.63 -14.63
CA LYS A 93 8.01 -13.30 -15.98
C LYS A 93 6.48 -13.32 -16.05
N ALA A 94 5.82 -12.72 -15.07
CA ALA A 94 4.37 -12.64 -15.03
C ALA A 94 3.82 -11.89 -16.25
N GLU A 95 2.62 -12.29 -16.70
CA GLU A 95 1.90 -11.59 -17.76
C GLU A 95 1.56 -10.13 -17.37
N ARG A 96 1.45 -9.26 -18.36
CA ARG A 96 1.19 -7.82 -18.17
C ARG A 96 -0.05 -7.53 -17.32
N LYS A 97 -1.08 -8.38 -17.38
CA LYS A 97 -2.32 -8.25 -16.60
C LYS A 97 -2.09 -8.21 -15.09
N TYR A 98 -1.09 -8.93 -14.57
CA TYR A 98 -0.80 -8.98 -13.14
C TYR A 98 -0.24 -7.66 -12.61
N TYR A 99 0.50 -6.90 -13.42
CA TYR A 99 0.90 -5.55 -13.04
C TYR A 99 -0.30 -4.60 -12.93
N GLY A 100 -1.28 -4.76 -13.83
CA GLY A 100 -2.56 -4.04 -13.75
C GLY A 100 -3.33 -4.37 -12.48
N TYR A 101 -3.45 -5.66 -12.12
CA TYR A 101 -4.07 -6.06 -10.85
C TYR A 101 -3.34 -5.50 -9.64
N LEU A 102 -2.00 -5.48 -9.65
CA LEU A 102 -1.22 -4.89 -8.57
C LEU A 102 -1.52 -3.40 -8.39
N ILE A 103 -1.64 -2.63 -9.48
CA ILE A 103 -2.01 -1.21 -9.44
C ILE A 103 -3.43 -1.05 -8.88
N LEU A 104 -4.39 -1.86 -9.35
CA LEU A 104 -5.78 -1.81 -8.86
C LEU A 104 -5.87 -2.15 -7.37
N ILE A 105 -5.09 -3.11 -6.88
CA ILE A 105 -5.02 -3.44 -5.46
C ILE A 105 -4.55 -2.23 -4.65
N GLN A 106 -3.49 -1.54 -5.10
CA GLN A 106 -2.97 -0.35 -4.40
C GLN A 106 -3.97 0.81 -4.39
N LEU A 107 -4.66 1.05 -5.51
CA LEU A 107 -5.68 2.08 -5.60
C LEU A 107 -6.89 1.75 -4.73
N ALA A 108 -7.40 0.52 -4.83
CA ALA A 108 -8.58 0.09 -4.08
C ALA A 108 -8.32 0.11 -2.57
N THR A 109 -7.19 -0.44 -2.11
CA THR A 109 -6.85 -0.44 -0.68
C THR A 109 -6.51 0.96 -0.15
N GLY A 110 -5.92 1.84 -0.97
CA GLY A 110 -5.67 3.23 -0.60
C GLY A 110 -6.93 4.08 -0.51
N LEU A 111 -7.84 3.92 -1.46
CA LEU A 111 -9.14 4.58 -1.40
C LEU A 111 -9.95 4.06 -0.21
N LEU A 112 -9.94 2.74 0.01
CA LEU A 112 -10.66 2.13 1.11
C LEU A 112 -10.13 2.59 2.47
N SER A 113 -8.82 2.74 2.63
CA SER A 113 -8.24 3.24 3.88
C SER A 113 -8.58 4.71 4.14
N ILE A 114 -8.57 5.56 3.11
CA ILE A 114 -9.02 6.96 3.23
C ILE A 114 -10.50 7.02 3.61
N VAL A 115 -11.34 6.22 2.97
CA VAL A 115 -12.77 6.14 3.28
C VAL A 115 -12.95 5.71 4.74
N PHE A 116 -12.32 4.63 5.17
CA PHE A 116 -12.43 4.19 6.56
C PHE A 116 -11.98 5.27 7.54
N LEU A 117 -10.85 5.93 7.27
CA LEU A 117 -10.35 7.00 8.11
C LEU A 117 -11.35 8.17 8.19
N ALA A 118 -11.91 8.62 7.05
CA ALA A 118 -12.86 9.72 7.00
C ALA A 118 -14.18 9.42 7.73
N PHE A 119 -14.63 8.17 7.73
CA PHE A 119 -15.87 7.74 8.38
C PHE A 119 -15.72 7.50 9.89
N THR A 120 -14.50 7.51 10.42
CA THR A 120 -14.23 7.43 11.87
C THR A 120 -15.09 8.41 12.68
N ASN A 121 -15.21 9.66 12.21
CA ASN A 121 -15.97 10.70 12.90
C ASN A 121 -17.50 10.50 12.86
N LEU A 122 -18.00 9.75 11.86
CA LEU A 122 -19.42 9.65 11.58
C LEU A 122 -20.07 8.41 12.16
N ILE A 123 -19.30 7.32 12.33
CA ILE A 123 -19.87 6.00 12.64
C ILE A 123 -19.33 5.44 13.94
N SER A 124 -18.02 5.19 14.03
CA SER A 124 -17.40 4.56 15.21
C SER A 124 -15.88 4.57 15.12
N LEU A 125 -15.21 4.56 16.28
CA LEU A 125 -13.78 4.30 16.44
C LEU A 125 -13.31 2.98 15.80
N GLN A 126 -14.21 2.01 15.60
CA GLN A 126 -13.92 0.74 14.92
C GLN A 126 -13.39 0.93 13.49
N PHE A 127 -13.75 2.03 12.82
CA PHE A 127 -13.25 2.35 11.47
C PHE A 127 -11.75 2.66 11.46
N ILE A 128 -11.17 3.06 12.59
CA ILE A 128 -9.74 3.28 12.70
C ILE A 128 -9.00 1.94 12.69
N SER A 129 -9.51 0.94 13.42
CA SER A 129 -8.97 -0.43 13.36
C SER A 129 -9.10 -1.03 11.95
N LEU A 130 -10.18 -0.72 11.22
CA LEU A 130 -10.33 -1.13 9.81
C LEU A 130 -9.33 -0.44 8.88
N THR A 131 -9.00 0.82 9.16
CA THR A 131 -7.95 1.56 8.43
C THR A 131 -6.60 0.89 8.64
N ASP A 132 -6.24 0.59 9.90
CA ASP A 132 -5.00 -0.12 10.23
C ASP A 132 -4.96 -1.51 9.59
N PHE A 133 -6.06 -2.27 9.70
CA PHE A 133 -6.20 -3.58 9.07
C PHE A 133 -5.94 -3.53 7.56
N THR A 134 -6.55 -2.56 6.88
CA THR A 134 -6.45 -2.40 5.43
C THR A 134 -5.01 -2.10 4.99
N ILE A 135 -4.34 -1.22 5.72
CA ILE A 135 -3.00 -0.74 5.37
C ILE A 135 -1.93 -1.78 5.74
N ARG A 136 -1.98 -2.32 6.95
CA ARG A 136 -0.93 -3.21 7.49
C ARG A 136 -1.09 -4.67 7.12
N TYR A 137 -2.30 -5.14 6.85
CA TYR A 137 -2.57 -6.56 6.62
C TYR A 137 -3.13 -6.81 5.23
N LEU A 138 -4.22 -6.14 4.85
CA LEU A 138 -4.90 -6.43 3.58
C LEU A 138 -4.07 -6.03 2.36
N ASN A 139 -3.50 -4.81 2.33
CA ASN A 139 -2.70 -4.35 1.21
C ASN A 139 -1.45 -5.24 0.99
N PRO A 140 -0.63 -5.55 2.02
CA PRO A 140 0.49 -6.48 1.87
C PRO A 140 0.06 -7.87 1.40
N LEU A 141 -1.01 -8.41 1.98
CA LEU A 141 -1.54 -9.73 1.64
C LEU A 141 -1.96 -9.80 0.16
N CYS A 142 -2.75 -8.83 -0.32
CA CYS A 142 -3.19 -8.81 -1.71
C CYS A 142 -2.02 -8.56 -2.67
N SER A 143 -1.12 -7.65 -2.33
CA SER A 143 0.01 -7.28 -3.21
C SER A 143 1.04 -8.39 -3.33
N LEU A 144 1.52 -8.92 -2.20
CA LEU A 144 2.52 -9.98 -2.20
C LEU A 144 1.89 -11.33 -2.57
N GLY A 145 0.65 -11.59 -2.14
CA GLY A 145 -0.10 -12.81 -2.48
C GLY A 145 -0.41 -12.93 -3.98
N LEU A 146 -0.44 -11.80 -4.72
CA LEU A 146 -0.56 -11.83 -6.17
C LEU A 146 0.60 -12.54 -6.86
N VAL A 147 1.81 -12.51 -6.29
CA VAL A 147 3.01 -13.13 -6.87
C VAL A 147 2.89 -14.66 -6.94
N PRO A 148 2.66 -15.40 -5.84
CA PRO A 148 2.46 -16.86 -5.92
C PRO A 148 1.19 -17.22 -6.70
N LEU A 149 0.14 -16.39 -6.66
CA LEU A 149 -1.05 -16.61 -7.49
C LEU A 149 -0.73 -16.54 -8.99
N ALA A 150 0.00 -15.51 -9.42
CA ALA A 150 0.46 -15.36 -10.80
C ALA A 150 1.33 -16.54 -11.23
N PHE A 151 2.25 -16.97 -10.37
CA PHE A 151 3.12 -18.11 -10.62
C PHE A 151 2.34 -19.42 -10.81
N THR A 152 1.38 -19.71 -9.92
CA THR A 152 0.59 -20.95 -9.97
C THR A 152 -0.33 -20.99 -11.20
N LEU A 153 -0.98 -19.87 -11.54
CA LEU A 153 -1.84 -19.78 -12.71
C LEU A 153 -1.04 -19.92 -14.02
N GLN A 154 0.10 -19.24 -14.13
CA GLN A 154 0.97 -19.35 -15.30
C GLN A 154 1.46 -20.78 -15.51
N LYS A 155 1.80 -21.50 -14.44
CA LYS A 155 2.20 -22.91 -14.51
C LYS A 155 1.07 -23.82 -15.00
N ARG A 156 -0.17 -23.57 -14.57
CA ARG A 156 -1.35 -24.35 -15.03
C ARG A 156 -1.58 -24.17 -16.53
N THR A 157 -1.59 -22.94 -17.01
CA THR A 157 -1.81 -22.64 -18.43
C THR A 157 -0.76 -23.30 -19.34
N VAL A 158 0.51 -23.31 -18.91
CA VAL A 158 1.59 -23.99 -19.67
C VAL A 158 1.40 -25.50 -19.70
N ASN A 159 0.92 -26.11 -18.61
CA ASN A 159 0.68 -27.55 -18.56
C ASN A 159 -0.53 -27.97 -19.42
N GLU A 160 -1.61 -27.19 -19.41
CA GLU A 160 -2.80 -27.45 -20.24
C GLU A 160 -2.48 -27.36 -21.74
N GLN A 161 -1.57 -26.48 -22.16
CA GLN A 161 -1.14 -26.36 -23.56
C GLN A 161 -0.22 -27.51 -24.04
N ARG A 162 0.28 -28.35 -23.14
CA ARG A 162 1.18 -29.48 -23.45
C ARG A 162 0.47 -30.84 -23.42
N SER A 163 -0.77 -30.88 -22.95
CA SER A 163 -1.63 -32.07 -22.96
C SER A 163 -2.49 -32.11 -24.22
#